data_AF-A0A3D2GR11-F1
#
_entry.id   AF-A0A3D2GR11-F1
#
_cell.length_a   1.000
_cell.length_b   1.000
_cell.length_c   1.000
_cell.angle_alpha   90.00
_cell.angle_beta   90.00
_cell.angle_gamma   90.00
#
_symmetry.space_group_name_H-M   'P 1'
#
loop_
_entity.id
_entity.type
_entity.pdbx_description
1 polymer ?
#
loop_
_entity_poly.entity_id
_entity_poly.type
_entity_poly.pdbx_seq_one_letter_code
_entity_poly.pdbx_strand_id
1 'polypeptide(L)'
;MPDIIYILPADSGPVGGVKVQLQHVRMLRQAGFSAEAYALANFHDWYDAGFPVTIFGQQTHWIRPGSIVVFPETELPRLKQTADWPDIWRIIFCQNHYLANSGGLARRDRYGIHGVFSCSAIISTYLEAHFGLGHVPVVPNAIDRGVFGAAGTKRPGSIAYMPRKYSNAVGWLRDNVPEAAAWNWLPLHNLSQTEVASELGQAEVFLALSYREGFGLPPLEAMAS
;
A
#
# COMPACT_ATOMS: atom_id res chain seq x y z
N MET A 1 -1.29 25.74 9.27
CA MET A 1 -1.46 24.41 9.90
C MET A 1 -0.23 23.58 9.57
N PRO A 2 0.22 22.68 10.47
CA PRO A 2 1.30 21.75 10.14
C PRO A 2 0.91 20.88 8.95
N ASP A 3 1.87 20.58 8.07
CA ASP A 3 1.65 19.77 6.88
C ASP A 3 1.70 18.27 7.24
N ILE A 4 0.79 17.47 6.68
CA ILE A 4 0.77 16.01 6.80
C ILE A 4 1.37 15.40 5.53
N ILE A 5 2.51 14.74 5.66
CA ILE A 5 3.31 14.38 4.51
C ILE A 5 3.54 12.87 4.46
N TYR A 6 3.03 12.23 3.42
CA TYR A 6 3.22 10.81 3.19
C TYR A 6 4.45 10.56 2.31
N ILE A 7 5.43 9.83 2.84
CA ILE A 7 6.57 9.35 2.05
C ILE A 7 6.13 8.10 1.30
N LEU A 8 6.22 8.11 -0.02
CA LEU A 8 5.97 6.93 -0.83
C LEU A 8 7.27 6.12 -0.96
N PRO A 9 7.21 4.79 -0.84
CA PRO A 9 8.39 3.95 -1.01
C PRO A 9 8.93 3.98 -2.44
N ALA A 10 10.19 3.58 -2.61
CA ALA A 10 10.70 3.28 -3.95
C ALA A 10 9.88 2.15 -4.58
N ASP A 11 9.25 2.40 -5.72
CA ASP A 11 8.65 1.34 -6.52
C ASP A 11 9.04 1.46 -8.00
N SER A 12 8.86 0.35 -8.72
CA SER A 12 9.07 0.25 -10.16
C SER A 12 7.75 -0.08 -10.88
N GLY A 13 6.60 0.16 -10.25
CA GLY A 13 5.29 -0.26 -10.75
C GLY A 13 4.18 -0.19 -9.69
N PRO A 14 2.93 -0.53 -10.04
CA PRO A 14 1.80 -0.35 -9.15
C PRO A 14 1.88 -1.24 -7.89
N VAL A 15 2.17 -0.62 -6.74
CA VAL A 15 2.14 -1.29 -5.42
C VAL A 15 0.91 -0.85 -4.60
N GLY A 16 0.15 -1.84 -4.09
CA GLY A 16 -1.07 -1.56 -3.32
C GLY A 16 -0.87 -0.68 -2.07
N GLY A 17 0.31 -0.73 -1.44
CA GLY A 17 0.63 0.15 -0.31
C GLY A 17 0.71 1.63 -0.69
N VAL A 18 1.22 1.94 -1.88
CA VAL A 18 1.28 3.30 -2.42
C VAL A 18 -0.12 3.82 -2.71
N LYS A 19 -0.98 2.98 -3.31
CA LYS A 19 -2.40 3.31 -3.54
C LYS A 19 -3.09 3.77 -2.26
N VAL A 20 -2.94 3.02 -1.17
CA VAL A 20 -3.58 3.36 0.12
C VAL A 20 -3.02 4.68 0.68
N GLN A 21 -1.71 4.91 0.58
CA GLN A 21 -1.12 6.20 1.00
C GLN A 21 -1.67 7.37 0.19
N LEU A 22 -1.81 7.23 -1.13
CA LEU A 22 -2.41 8.25 -1.99
C LEU A 22 -3.89 8.49 -1.64
N GLN A 23 -4.64 7.43 -1.32
CA GLN A 23 -6.01 7.55 -0.84
C GLN A 23 -6.10 8.31 0.48
N HIS A 24 -5.20 8.06 1.45
CA HIS A 24 -5.16 8.82 2.70
C HIS A 24 -4.92 10.31 2.44
N VAL A 25 -3.96 10.65 1.58
CA VAL A 25 -3.69 12.05 1.23
C VAL A 25 -4.90 12.68 0.56
N ARG A 26 -5.56 11.99 -0.37
CA ARG A 26 -6.79 12.46 -1.03
C ARG A 26 -7.88 12.78 -0.01
N MET A 27 -8.15 11.85 0.92
CA MET A 27 -9.19 12.00 1.96
C MET A 27 -8.85 13.12 2.95
N LEU A 28 -7.59 13.25 3.36
CA LEU A 28 -7.13 14.35 4.22
C LEU A 28 -7.33 15.71 3.56
N ARG A 29 -7.00 15.83 2.26
CA ARG A 29 -7.20 17.06 1.49
C ARG A 29 -8.68 17.40 1.36
N GLN A 30 -9.53 16.42 1.09
CA GLN A 30 -10.99 16.59 1.03
C GLN A 30 -11.58 17.05 2.38
N ALA A 31 -10.98 16.62 3.50
CA ALA A 31 -11.33 17.08 4.83
C ALA A 31 -10.73 18.46 5.21
N GLY A 32 -10.03 19.12 4.29
CA GLY A 32 -9.46 20.47 4.49
C GLY A 32 -8.08 20.49 5.17
N PHE A 33 -7.42 19.34 5.35
CA PHE A 33 -6.06 19.29 5.87
C PHE A 33 -5.03 19.61 4.78
N SER A 34 -3.92 20.24 5.18
CA SER A 34 -2.74 20.37 4.34
C SER A 34 -2.02 19.03 4.29
N ALA A 35 -2.24 18.25 3.22
CA ALA A 35 -1.64 16.93 3.05
C ALA A 35 -1.03 16.74 1.67
N GLU A 36 0.15 16.10 1.64
CA GLU A 36 0.98 15.92 0.45
C GLU A 36 1.57 14.51 0.39
N ALA A 37 1.86 14.02 -0.82
CA ALA A 37 2.60 12.79 -1.05
C ALA A 37 3.97 13.10 -1.68
N TYR A 38 5.01 12.45 -1.18
CA TYR A 38 6.38 12.62 -1.65
C TYR A 38 6.91 11.31 -2.19
N ALA A 39 7.22 11.28 -3.48
CA ALA A 39 7.75 10.11 -4.15
C ALA A 39 9.24 10.26 -4.46
N LEU A 40 9.90 9.13 -4.71
CA LEU A 40 11.28 9.12 -5.19
C LEU A 40 11.34 9.43 -6.69
N ALA A 41 12.55 9.63 -7.21
CA ALA A 41 12.77 9.87 -8.62
C ALA A 41 12.14 8.77 -9.49
N ASN A 42 11.61 9.16 -10.65
CA ASN A 42 10.95 8.28 -11.62
C ASN A 42 9.60 7.69 -11.18
N PHE A 43 8.96 8.26 -10.15
CA PHE A 43 7.59 7.90 -9.80
C PHE A 43 6.64 8.10 -10.98
N HIS A 44 5.76 7.12 -11.18
CA HIS A 44 4.65 7.18 -12.12
C HIS A 44 3.35 7.00 -11.35
N ASP A 45 2.38 7.89 -11.59
CA ASP A 45 1.08 7.82 -10.92
C ASP A 45 0.15 6.82 -11.62
N TRP A 46 0.18 5.57 -11.15
CA TRP A 46 -0.69 4.48 -11.63
C TRP A 46 -2.14 4.57 -11.13
N TYR A 47 -2.44 5.50 -10.22
CA TYR A 47 -3.67 5.50 -9.41
C TYR A 47 -4.51 6.75 -9.57
N ASP A 48 -4.10 7.67 -10.44
CA ASP A 48 -4.73 8.97 -10.64
C ASP A 48 -5.02 9.64 -9.30
N ALA A 49 -3.95 10.06 -8.60
CA ALA A 49 -4.01 10.58 -7.25
C ALA A 49 -5.02 11.74 -7.12
N GLY A 50 -5.24 12.50 -8.21
CA GLY A 50 -6.12 13.66 -8.26
C GLY A 50 -5.51 14.89 -7.58
N PHE A 51 -4.21 14.86 -7.29
CA PHE A 51 -3.42 15.97 -6.75
C PHE A 51 -1.95 15.81 -7.15
N PRO A 52 -1.14 16.90 -7.16
CA PRO A 52 0.28 16.81 -7.47
C PRO A 52 1.05 15.98 -6.44
N VAL A 53 1.83 15.00 -6.91
CA VAL A 53 2.79 14.25 -6.09
C VAL A 53 4.17 14.90 -6.23
N THR A 54 4.80 15.26 -5.11
CA THR A 54 6.10 15.94 -5.11
C THR A 54 7.23 14.93 -5.24
N ILE A 55 8.20 15.18 -6.12
CA ILE A 55 9.38 14.31 -6.28
C ILE A 55 10.52 14.78 -5.36
N PHE A 56 11.11 13.83 -4.64
CA PHE A 56 12.24 14.08 -3.75
C PHE A 56 13.41 14.74 -4.50
N GLY A 57 13.94 15.82 -3.94
CA GLY A 57 15.07 16.58 -4.50
C GLY A 57 14.68 17.66 -5.51
N GLN A 58 13.42 17.74 -5.97
CA GLN A 58 12.96 18.84 -6.81
C GLN A 58 12.54 20.10 -6.03
N GLN A 59 12.32 19.97 -4.71
CA GLN A 59 12.00 21.09 -3.83
C GLN A 59 12.85 21.04 -2.55
N THR A 60 13.39 22.19 -2.13
CA THR A 60 14.37 22.33 -1.05
C THR A 60 13.79 22.75 0.31
N HIS A 61 12.49 23.10 0.39
CA HIS A 61 11.89 23.70 1.60
C HIS A 61 10.52 23.10 2.00
N TRP A 62 10.35 21.78 1.93
CA TRP A 62 9.00 21.20 2.01
C TRP A 62 8.54 20.72 3.40
N ILE A 63 9.43 20.56 4.39
CA ILE A 63 9.00 20.21 5.75
C ILE A 63 9.09 21.43 6.66
N ARG A 64 7.93 21.87 7.15
CA ARG A 64 7.85 22.93 8.15
C ARG A 64 8.04 22.35 9.56
N PRO A 65 8.57 23.14 10.52
CA PRO A 65 8.50 22.77 11.93
C PRO A 65 7.06 22.45 12.34
N GLY A 66 6.88 21.36 13.07
CA GLY A 66 5.60 20.81 13.49
C GLY A 66 4.93 19.87 12.47
N SER A 67 5.46 19.70 11.26
CA SER A 67 4.88 18.80 10.25
C SER A 67 4.84 17.34 10.74
N ILE A 68 3.79 16.63 10.32
CA ILE A 68 3.63 15.19 10.55
C ILE A 68 4.12 14.47 9.30
N VAL A 69 5.14 13.64 9.45
CA VAL A 69 5.74 12.89 8.35
C VAL A 69 5.44 11.41 8.55
N VAL A 70 4.66 10.86 7.63
CA VAL A 70 4.19 9.48 7.64
C VAL A 70 5.08 8.63 6.73
N PHE A 71 5.76 7.66 7.32
CA PHE A 71 6.63 6.71 6.61
C PHE A 71 5.95 5.33 6.52
N PRO A 72 6.04 4.64 5.38
CA PRO A 72 5.68 3.24 5.28
C PRO A 72 6.71 2.41 6.06
N GLU A 73 6.31 1.23 6.51
CA GLU A 73 7.18 0.32 7.26
C GLU A 73 8.39 -0.22 6.47
N THR A 74 8.54 0.13 5.20
CA THR A 74 9.68 -0.27 4.36
C THR A 74 10.72 0.83 4.17
N GLU A 75 10.41 2.08 4.50
CA GLU A 75 11.26 3.24 4.19
C GLU A 75 12.29 3.59 5.28
N LEU A 76 13.01 2.56 5.74
CA LEU A 76 14.12 2.74 6.68
C LEU A 76 15.18 3.76 6.20
N PRO A 77 15.58 3.82 4.90
CA PRO A 77 16.55 4.82 4.46
C PRO A 77 16.11 6.26 4.72
N ARG A 78 14.83 6.58 4.52
CA ARG A 78 14.30 7.95 4.68
C ARG A 78 14.03 8.26 6.15
N LEU A 79 13.61 7.26 6.90
CA LEU A 79 13.55 7.35 8.35
C LEU A 79 14.94 7.68 8.96
N LYS A 80 16.01 7.05 8.46
CA LYS A 80 17.39 7.37 8.87
C LYS A 80 17.81 8.79 8.46
N GLN A 81 17.53 9.18 7.22
CA GLN A 81 17.91 10.51 6.70
C GLN A 81 17.26 11.65 7.49
N THR A 82 16.05 11.41 7.99
CA THR A 82 15.30 12.40 8.76
C THR A 82 15.52 12.27 10.26
N ALA A 83 16.31 11.32 10.77
CA ALA A 83 16.42 11.04 12.21
C ALA A 83 16.86 12.25 13.04
N ASP A 84 17.77 13.07 12.50
CA ASP A 84 18.33 14.24 13.19
C ASP A 84 17.55 15.53 12.92
N TRP A 85 16.44 15.48 12.18
CA TRP A 85 15.67 16.68 11.84
C TRP A 85 14.87 17.12 13.08
N PRO A 86 15.14 18.32 13.64
CA PRO A 86 14.36 18.83 14.76
C PRO A 86 12.93 19.16 14.30
N ASP A 87 12.00 19.14 15.24
CA ASP A 87 10.64 19.67 15.07
C ASP A 87 9.76 18.98 14.00
N ILE A 88 9.88 17.66 13.82
CA ILE A 88 8.93 16.88 12.99
C ILE A 88 8.36 15.69 13.74
N TRP A 89 7.09 15.38 13.51
CA TRP A 89 6.43 14.19 14.05
C TRP A 89 6.57 13.03 13.08
N ARG A 90 7.45 12.08 13.39
CA ARG A 90 7.65 10.87 12.56
C ARG A 90 6.65 9.80 12.97
N ILE A 91 5.74 9.47 12.06
CA ILE A 91 4.72 8.43 12.24
C ILE A 91 4.99 7.28 11.28
N ILE A 92 4.90 6.04 11.75
CA ILE A 92 4.91 4.87 10.86
C ILE A 92 3.48 4.48 10.52
N PHE A 93 3.17 4.37 9.23
CA PHE A 93 2.01 3.65 8.75
C PHE A 93 2.44 2.21 8.42
N CYS A 94 2.05 1.24 9.26
CA CYS A 94 2.40 -0.15 9.04
C CYS A 94 1.26 -0.90 8.33
N GLN A 95 1.49 -1.26 7.07
CA GLN A 95 0.52 -1.98 6.24
C GLN A 95 0.75 -3.50 6.23
N ASN A 96 1.97 -3.93 6.55
CA ASN A 96 2.38 -5.32 6.57
C ASN A 96 3.33 -5.59 7.74
N HIS A 97 2.79 -6.18 8.81
CA HIS A 97 3.54 -6.49 10.02
C HIS A 97 4.75 -7.41 9.79
N TYR A 98 4.75 -8.24 8.73
CA TYR A 98 5.90 -9.07 8.37
C TYR A 98 7.14 -8.27 7.96
N LEU A 99 7.00 -6.97 7.66
CA LEU A 99 8.07 -6.05 7.26
C LEU A 99 8.44 -5.07 8.39
N ALA A 100 7.65 -5.00 9.47
CA ALA A 100 7.84 -4.02 10.54
C ALA A 100 9.21 -4.13 11.22
N ASN A 101 9.75 -5.34 11.36
CA ASN A 101 11.06 -5.55 11.98
C ASN A 101 12.21 -4.98 11.13
N SER A 102 12.14 -5.15 9.81
CA SER A 102 13.09 -4.53 8.86
C SER A 102 12.90 -3.02 8.73
N GLY A 103 11.71 -2.50 9.06
CA GLY A 103 11.31 -1.10 8.91
C GLY A 103 11.90 -0.09 9.88
N GLY A 104 12.69 -0.55 10.85
CA GLY A 104 13.27 0.32 11.87
C GLY A 104 12.40 0.53 13.11
N LEU A 105 11.20 -0.07 13.17
CA LEU A 105 10.32 0.05 14.32
C LEU A 105 10.94 -0.52 15.61
N ALA A 106 11.74 -1.59 15.50
CA ALA A 106 12.56 -2.13 16.59
C ALA A 106 13.58 -1.13 17.16
N ARG A 107 13.90 -0.07 16.40
CA ARG A 107 14.85 0.99 16.74
C ARG A 107 14.15 2.35 16.81
N ARG A 108 12.88 2.38 17.24
CA ARG A 108 12.05 3.59 17.27
C ARG A 108 12.71 4.79 17.95
N ASP A 109 13.37 4.58 19.08
CA ASP A 109 13.99 5.66 19.87
C ASP A 109 15.18 6.27 19.10
N ARG A 110 15.97 5.42 18.44
CA ARG A 110 17.10 5.85 17.60
C ARG A 110 16.65 6.72 16.42
N TYR A 111 15.45 6.49 15.90
CA TYR A 111 14.93 7.21 14.75
C TYR A 111 13.90 8.28 15.12
N GLY A 112 13.65 8.52 16.40
CA GLY A 112 12.65 9.48 16.87
C GLY A 112 11.26 9.22 16.29
N ILE A 113 10.81 7.97 16.28
CA ILE A 113 9.44 7.60 15.87
C ILE A 113 8.48 7.98 17.01
N HIS A 114 7.53 8.85 16.71
CA HIS A 114 6.58 9.40 17.68
C HIS A 114 5.28 8.61 17.76
N GLY A 115 4.95 7.84 16.72
CA GLY A 115 3.73 7.04 16.70
C GLY A 115 3.70 6.03 15.57
N VAL A 116 2.76 5.11 15.69
CA VAL A 116 2.50 4.05 14.70
C VAL A 116 1.01 3.89 14.57
N PHE A 117 0.52 3.71 13.34
CA PHE A 117 -0.83 3.23 13.09
C PHE A 117 -0.79 2.15 12.02
N SER A 118 -1.89 1.40 11.88
CA SER A 118 -1.97 0.26 10.98
C SER A 118 -3.26 0.24 10.17
N CYS A 119 -3.35 -0.67 9.19
CA CYS A 119 -4.57 -0.86 8.39
C CYS A 119 -5.47 -2.00 8.84
N SER A 120 -5.13 -2.72 9.91
CA SER A 120 -5.95 -3.82 10.42
C SER A 120 -5.75 -4.09 11.90
N ALA A 121 -6.78 -4.60 12.56
CA ALA A 121 -6.71 -5.00 13.96
C ALA A 121 -5.63 -6.08 14.21
N ILE A 122 -5.45 -7.02 13.28
CA ILE A 122 -4.41 -8.06 13.38
C ILE A 122 -3.02 -7.43 13.40
N ILE A 123 -2.76 -6.46 12.51
CA ILE A 123 -1.48 -5.74 12.46
C ILE A 123 -1.30 -4.94 13.76
N SER A 124 -2.33 -4.21 14.20
CA SER A 124 -2.32 -3.47 15.47
C SER A 124 -1.90 -4.34 16.64
N THR A 125 -2.59 -5.46 16.87
CA THR A 125 -2.31 -6.39 17.97
C THR A 125 -0.90 -6.96 17.87
N TYR A 126 -0.44 -7.31 16.67
CA TYR A 126 0.94 -7.76 16.49
C TYR A 126 1.95 -6.67 16.89
N LEU A 127 1.73 -5.42 16.47
CA LEU A 127 2.65 -4.32 16.75
C LEU A 127 2.71 -3.98 18.23
N GLU A 128 1.55 -3.95 18.90
CA GLU A 128 1.43 -3.77 20.35
C GLU A 128 2.21 -4.85 21.10
N ALA A 129 1.96 -6.12 20.78
CA ALA A 129 2.57 -7.25 21.47
C ALA A 129 4.08 -7.39 21.17
N HIS A 130 4.48 -7.28 19.90
CA HIS A 130 5.85 -7.58 19.47
C HIS A 130 6.83 -6.43 19.73
N PHE A 131 6.37 -5.18 19.62
CA PHE A 131 7.22 -4.01 19.84
C PHE A 131 6.97 -3.33 21.19
N GLY A 132 6.08 -3.88 22.04
CA GLY A 132 5.74 -3.30 23.33
C GLY A 132 5.20 -1.88 23.20
N LEU A 133 4.36 -1.64 22.19
CA LEU A 133 3.71 -0.35 21.97
C LEU A 133 2.45 -0.26 22.82
N GLY A 134 2.07 0.96 23.20
CA GLY A 134 0.71 1.25 23.64
C GLY A 134 -0.28 1.08 22.48
N HIS A 135 -1.52 1.52 22.66
CA HIS A 135 -2.55 1.36 21.64
C HIS A 135 -2.10 1.86 20.26
N VAL A 136 -2.17 0.99 19.25
CA VAL A 136 -1.87 1.30 17.85
C VAL A 136 -3.19 1.57 17.11
N PRO A 137 -3.47 2.80 16.66
CA PRO A 137 -4.71 3.07 15.93
C PRO A 137 -4.82 2.28 14.62
N VAL A 138 -6.07 1.97 14.24
CA VAL A 138 -6.38 1.29 12.97
C VAL A 138 -7.11 2.25 12.04
N VAL A 139 -6.54 2.47 10.85
CA VAL A 139 -7.18 3.16 9.72
C VAL A 139 -7.43 2.11 8.63
N PRO A 140 -8.65 1.55 8.53
CA PRO A 140 -8.90 0.43 7.63
C PRO A 140 -8.77 0.85 6.16
N ASN A 141 -8.29 -0.07 5.33
CA ASN A 141 -8.33 0.12 3.88
C ASN A 141 -9.79 0.14 3.40
N ALA A 142 -10.08 0.99 2.41
CA ALA A 142 -11.39 1.09 1.80
C ALA A 142 -11.35 0.62 0.33
N ILE A 143 -12.48 0.11 -0.14
CA ILE A 143 -12.70 -0.19 -1.56
C ILE A 143 -13.25 1.06 -2.23
N ASP A 144 -12.59 1.51 -3.29
CA ASP A 144 -13.08 2.60 -4.13
C ASP A 144 -14.22 2.07 -5.02
N ARG A 145 -15.46 2.30 -4.58
CA ARG A 145 -16.67 1.83 -5.28
C ARG A 145 -16.94 2.56 -6.61
N GLY A 146 -16.24 3.66 -6.88
CA GLY A 146 -16.27 4.31 -8.18
C GLY A 146 -15.42 3.58 -9.22
N VAL A 147 -14.44 2.80 -8.78
CA VAL A 147 -13.52 2.04 -9.64
C VAL A 147 -13.85 0.54 -9.62
N PHE A 148 -14.05 -0.03 -8.43
CA PHE A 148 -14.41 -1.44 -8.23
C PHE A 148 -15.91 -1.58 -7.97
N GLY A 149 -16.60 -2.12 -8.96
CA GLY A 149 -18.02 -2.42 -8.91
C GLY A 149 -18.37 -3.52 -9.92
N ALA A 150 -19.55 -4.12 -9.76
CA ALA A 150 -20.06 -5.12 -10.68
C ALA A 150 -20.12 -4.56 -12.10
N ALA A 151 -19.18 -4.97 -12.96
CA ALA A 151 -19.11 -4.48 -14.33
C ALA A 151 -18.69 -5.58 -15.29
N GLY A 152 -19.48 -5.73 -16.36
CA GLY A 152 -19.16 -6.55 -17.51
C GLY A 152 -19.69 -7.99 -17.45
N THR A 153 -19.54 -8.67 -18.59
CA THR A 153 -19.87 -10.09 -18.74
C THR A 153 -18.70 -10.92 -18.23
N LYS A 154 -18.96 -11.84 -17.30
CA LYS A 154 -17.96 -12.82 -16.84
C LYS A 154 -17.48 -13.65 -18.03
N ARG A 155 -16.18 -13.93 -18.08
CA ARG A 155 -15.53 -14.79 -19.08
C ARG A 155 -15.40 -16.20 -18.48
N PRO A 156 -16.24 -17.16 -18.88
CA PRO A 156 -16.19 -18.51 -18.31
C PRO A 156 -14.83 -19.18 -18.54
N GLY A 157 -14.38 -20.00 -17.60
CA GLY A 157 -13.09 -20.67 -17.60
C GLY A 157 -11.90 -19.75 -17.38
N SER A 158 -12.07 -18.56 -16.77
CA SER A 158 -10.96 -17.62 -16.55
C SER A 158 -10.57 -17.45 -15.06
N ILE A 159 -9.27 -17.41 -14.80
CA ILE A 159 -8.67 -17.14 -13.48
C ILE A 159 -7.80 -15.89 -13.57
N ALA A 160 -8.20 -14.80 -12.92
CA ALA A 160 -7.34 -13.65 -12.70
C ALA A 160 -6.43 -13.89 -11.48
N TYR A 161 -5.18 -13.42 -11.56
CA TYR A 161 -4.23 -13.51 -10.45
C TYR A 161 -3.20 -12.38 -10.51
N MET A 162 -2.57 -12.07 -9.38
CA MET A 162 -1.50 -11.06 -9.31
C MET A 162 -0.12 -11.74 -9.27
N PRO A 163 0.66 -11.76 -10.36
CA PRO A 163 1.88 -12.59 -10.47
C PRO A 163 2.97 -12.26 -9.46
N ARG A 164 2.98 -11.04 -8.92
CA ARG A 164 3.98 -10.60 -7.94
C ARG A 164 3.79 -11.25 -6.56
N LYS A 165 2.58 -11.74 -6.26
CA LYS A 165 2.24 -12.36 -4.98
C LYS A 165 2.47 -13.87 -5.10
N TYR A 166 3.53 -14.34 -4.47
CA TYR A 166 3.94 -15.76 -4.50
C TYR A 166 4.15 -16.29 -5.93
N SER A 167 5.11 -15.68 -6.64
CA SER A 167 5.31 -15.78 -8.10
C SER A 167 5.41 -17.19 -8.68
N ASN A 168 5.84 -18.17 -7.90
CA ASN A 168 6.04 -19.53 -8.38
C ASN A 168 4.77 -20.39 -8.29
N ALA A 169 3.73 -19.92 -7.61
CA ALA A 169 2.54 -20.72 -7.32
C ALA A 169 1.74 -21.06 -8.58
N VAL A 170 1.58 -20.12 -9.51
CA VAL A 170 0.83 -20.38 -10.75
C VAL A 170 1.57 -21.36 -11.65
N GLY A 171 2.90 -21.25 -11.76
CA GLY A 171 3.71 -22.24 -12.49
C GLY A 171 3.53 -23.62 -11.88
N TRP A 172 3.68 -23.74 -10.56
CA TRP A 172 3.46 -24.99 -9.85
C TRP A 172 2.05 -25.57 -10.06
N LEU A 173 1.01 -24.74 -9.99
CA LEU A 173 -0.38 -25.18 -10.21
C LEU A 173 -0.58 -25.72 -11.63
N ARG A 174 -0.06 -25.04 -12.65
CA ARG A 174 -0.15 -25.49 -14.04
C ARG A 174 0.57 -26.82 -14.27
N ASP A 175 1.70 -27.03 -13.60
CA ASP A 175 2.52 -28.23 -13.77
C ASP A 175 2.00 -29.43 -12.98
N ASN A 176 1.28 -29.21 -11.86
CA ASN A 176 0.94 -30.26 -10.89
C ASN A 176 -0.57 -30.50 -10.72
N VAL A 177 -1.44 -29.63 -11.23
CA VAL A 177 -2.90 -29.78 -11.15
C VAL A 177 -3.43 -30.02 -12.57
N PRO A 178 -3.84 -31.25 -12.94
CA PRO A 178 -4.27 -31.57 -14.30
C PRO A 178 -5.35 -30.64 -14.85
N GLU A 179 -6.31 -30.24 -14.01
CA GLU A 179 -7.42 -29.37 -14.37
C GLU A 179 -6.97 -27.91 -14.63
N ALA A 180 -5.78 -27.50 -14.16
CA ALA A 180 -5.27 -26.13 -14.34
C ALA A 180 -5.05 -25.77 -15.81
N ALA A 181 -4.82 -26.76 -16.68
CA ALA A 181 -4.65 -26.55 -18.12
C ALA A 181 -5.95 -26.14 -18.83
N ALA A 182 -7.12 -26.43 -18.22
CA ALA A 182 -8.43 -26.06 -18.78
C ALA A 182 -8.79 -24.58 -18.54
N TRP A 183 -8.07 -23.89 -17.65
CA TRP A 183 -8.34 -22.51 -17.28
C TRP A 183 -7.51 -21.53 -18.11
N ASN A 184 -8.14 -20.43 -18.50
CA ASN A 184 -7.47 -19.26 -19.05
C ASN A 184 -6.92 -18.40 -17.90
N TRP A 185 -5.61 -18.33 -17.78
CA TRP A 185 -4.93 -17.61 -16.70
C TRP A 185 -4.61 -16.17 -17.10
N LEU A 186 -5.17 -15.21 -16.36
CA LEU A 186 -5.11 -13.79 -16.64
C LEU A 186 -4.19 -13.07 -15.62
N PRO A 187 -2.93 -12.77 -15.99
CA PRO A 187 -2.02 -12.08 -15.10
C PRO A 187 -2.36 -10.59 -14.98
N LEU A 188 -2.64 -10.13 -13.77
CA LEU A 188 -2.81 -8.72 -13.43
C LEU A 188 -1.43 -8.11 -13.16
N HIS A 189 -0.76 -7.61 -14.19
CA HIS A 189 0.62 -7.10 -14.11
C HIS A 189 0.77 -5.77 -14.84
N ASN A 190 1.34 -4.76 -14.17
CA ASN A 190 1.56 -3.40 -14.70
C ASN A 190 0.30 -2.79 -15.33
N LEU A 191 -0.84 -3.05 -14.71
CA LEU A 191 -2.14 -2.49 -15.08
C LEU A 191 -2.45 -1.28 -14.18
N SER A 192 -3.11 -0.28 -14.76
CA SER A 192 -3.75 0.78 -13.99
C SER A 192 -4.86 0.23 -13.09
N GLN A 193 -5.30 1.03 -12.12
CA GLN A 193 -6.35 0.60 -11.20
C GLN A 193 -7.67 0.24 -11.90
N THR A 194 -8.04 0.98 -12.95
CA THR A 194 -9.26 0.75 -13.73
C THR A 194 -9.16 -0.51 -14.59
N GLU A 195 -8.00 -0.79 -15.17
CA GLU A 195 -7.73 -2.04 -15.89
C GLU A 195 -7.78 -3.24 -14.95
N VAL A 196 -7.19 -3.13 -13.74
CA VAL A 196 -7.31 -4.17 -12.70
C VAL A 196 -8.77 -4.43 -12.36
N ALA A 197 -9.56 -3.38 -12.11
CA ALA A 197 -10.98 -3.51 -11.79
C ALA A 197 -11.78 -4.18 -12.93
N SER A 198 -11.51 -3.81 -14.18
CA SER A 198 -12.13 -4.43 -15.35
C SER A 198 -11.78 -5.91 -15.48
N GLU A 199 -10.51 -6.28 -15.32
CA GLU A 199 -10.08 -7.67 -15.40
C GLU A 199 -10.64 -8.53 -14.27
N LEU A 200 -10.70 -8.00 -13.04
CA LEU A 200 -11.37 -8.65 -11.92
C LEU A 200 -12.87 -8.81 -12.15
N GLY A 201 -13.53 -7.78 -12.69
CA GLY A 201 -14.97 -7.79 -12.98
C GLY A 201 -15.36 -8.79 -14.06
N GLN A 202 -14.48 -9.02 -15.03
CA GLN A 202 -14.71 -9.98 -16.12
C GLN A 202 -14.19 -11.39 -15.83
N ALA A 203 -13.27 -11.59 -14.88
CA ALA A 203 -12.79 -12.92 -14.52
C ALA A 203 -13.87 -13.74 -13.78
N GLU A 204 -13.94 -15.04 -14.07
CA GLU A 204 -14.84 -15.95 -13.34
C GLU A 204 -14.32 -16.22 -11.92
N VAL A 205 -13.01 -16.45 -11.80
CA VAL A 205 -12.35 -16.71 -10.53
C VAL A 205 -11.21 -15.72 -10.34
N PHE A 206 -11.04 -15.22 -9.12
CA PHE A 206 -9.81 -14.56 -8.70
C PHE A 206 -9.02 -15.48 -7.77
N LEU A 207 -7.76 -15.76 -8.12
CA LEU A 207 -6.86 -16.57 -7.30
C LEU A 207 -5.98 -15.67 -6.43
N ALA A 208 -6.32 -15.62 -5.14
CA ALA A 208 -5.55 -14.92 -4.12
C ALA A 208 -4.43 -15.81 -3.57
N LEU A 209 -3.18 -15.51 -3.94
CA LEU A 209 -2.00 -16.30 -3.56
C LEU A 209 -1.24 -15.78 -2.33
N SER A 210 -1.79 -14.78 -1.64
CA SER A 210 -1.23 -14.05 -0.48
C SER A 210 -0.06 -14.75 0.23
N TYR A 211 1.17 -14.24 0.06
CA TYR A 211 2.36 -14.70 0.80
C TYR A 211 2.95 -13.56 1.62
N ARG A 212 3.07 -13.78 2.94
CA ARG A 212 3.52 -12.77 3.92
C ARG A 212 2.83 -11.42 3.69
N GLU A 213 1.51 -11.46 3.63
CA GLU A 213 0.66 -10.31 3.36
C GLU A 213 -0.02 -9.83 4.65
N GLY A 214 -0.10 -8.50 4.82
CA GLY A 214 -0.79 -7.88 5.94
C GLY A 214 -2.31 -7.96 5.80
N PHE A 215 -2.93 -6.93 5.23
CA PHE A 215 -4.39 -6.84 5.13
C PHE A 215 -5.01 -7.72 4.02
N GLY A 216 -4.36 -7.83 2.85
CA GLY A 216 -4.93 -8.54 1.71
C GLY A 216 -6.07 -7.76 1.04
N LEU A 217 -5.74 -6.64 0.41
CA LEU A 217 -6.72 -5.82 -0.33
C LEU A 217 -7.26 -6.47 -1.62
N PRO A 218 -6.44 -7.17 -2.45
CA PRO A 218 -6.89 -7.70 -3.73
C PRO A 218 -8.11 -8.64 -3.68
N PRO A 219 -8.26 -9.57 -2.71
CA PRO A 219 -9.47 -10.38 -2.60
C PRO A 219 -10.74 -9.54 -2.42
N LEU A 220 -10.68 -8.46 -1.63
CA LEU A 220 -11.83 -7.59 -1.40
C LEU A 220 -12.18 -6.76 -2.64
N GLU A 221 -11.17 -6.37 -3.41
CA GLU A 221 -11.35 -5.72 -4.71
C GLU A 221 -12.03 -6.67 -5.69
N ALA A 222 -11.58 -7.92 -5.75
CA ALA A 222 -12.19 -8.96 -6.59
C ALA A 222 -13.65 -9.25 -6.19
N MET A 223 -13.96 -9.28 -4.88
CA MET A 223 -15.32 -9.46 -4.38
C MET A 223 -16.24 -8.27 -4.69
N ALA A 224 -15.67 -7.07 -4.83
CA ALA A 224 -16.43 -5.88 -5.16
C ALA A 224 -16.69 -5.70 -6.67
N SER A 225 -15.93 -6.42 -7.51
CA SER A 225 -15.90 -6.35 -8.98
C SER A 225 -16.88 -7.30 -9.68
#